data_AF-A0A1I1VGC5-F1
#
_entry.id   AF-A0A1I1VGC5-F1
#
_cell.length_a   1.000
_cell.length_b   1.000
_cell.length_c   1.000
_cell.angle_alpha   90.00
_cell.angle_beta   90.00
_cell.angle_gamma   90.00
#
_symmetry.space_group_name_H-M   'P 1'
#
loop_
_entity.id
_entity.type
_entity.pdbx_description
1 polymer ?
#
loop_
_entity_poly.entity_id
_entity_poly.type
_entity_poly.pdbx_seq_one_letter_code
_entity_poly.pdbx_strand_id
1 'polypeptide(L)'
;MNKAAKLLIVLVILALLSGCWSQFELPDRGFVMGVALDEGKNGKIEMTTQVYRPQPAHGGHDLPSSGNGTAGLNITTTDTTVMEAVRDIPIHLGRKAQWSHMRVIVIGEQLARSVNMGELLDFFYRDHEPRVTVSLMIAKGRAGEMLNKQPIIEQTMGQQLLSAKKFAASASAKTIDTTLLKWVLQSLSAHNDSYISYVYENKDNKDVFSAAGLALFKGGKLAIIMSPKKTEGLVMLRNEYDDGVIQLPCDSPSKEMETLEIINLQTKIKTHIKGDQITVHVKAQGDGAIGELKCTSIKNKEEEAVFIHKVEEAIKTKIRNTVHYLQKNKIDVIGIGNLIYRKHPKQWKNLSNGWDDTFAEIPFNVEVKLRLVTGGTVISKPVTSEP
;
A
#
# COMPACT_ATOMS: atom_id res chain seq x y z
N MET A 1 -46.31 18.57 -46.71
CA MET A 1 -45.03 19.25 -46.38
C MET A 1 -44.47 19.92 -47.61
N ASN A 2 -44.40 21.26 -47.61
CA ASN A 2 -43.81 22.05 -48.71
C ASN A 2 -42.34 21.65 -48.92
N LYS A 3 -41.84 21.76 -50.16
CA LYS A 3 -40.44 21.42 -50.51
C LYS A 3 -39.43 22.12 -49.58
N ALA A 4 -39.70 23.37 -49.18
CA ALA A 4 -38.90 24.12 -48.23
C ALA A 4 -38.86 23.47 -46.82
N ALA A 5 -39.96 22.94 -46.32
CA ALA A 5 -40.01 22.26 -45.02
C ALA A 5 -39.25 20.92 -45.03
N LYS A 6 -39.32 20.18 -46.15
CA LYS A 6 -38.50 18.98 -46.36
C LYS A 6 -37.00 19.31 -46.38
N LEU A 7 -36.64 20.39 -47.07
CA LEU A 7 -35.25 20.86 -47.15
C LEU A 7 -34.72 21.28 -45.77
N LEU A 8 -35.54 22.01 -44.99
CA LEU A 8 -35.20 22.44 -43.64
C LEU A 8 -34.98 21.25 -42.69
N ILE A 9 -35.85 20.25 -42.73
CA ILE A 9 -35.73 19.04 -41.90
C ILE A 9 -34.46 18.25 -42.23
N VAL A 10 -34.13 18.12 -43.53
CA VAL A 10 -32.88 17.47 -43.96
C VAL A 10 -31.66 18.24 -43.49
N LEU A 11 -31.71 19.58 -43.53
CA LEU A 11 -30.61 20.44 -43.09
C LEU A 11 -30.40 20.38 -41.56
N VAL A 12 -31.48 20.28 -40.79
CA VAL A 12 -31.43 20.06 -39.32
C VAL A 12 -30.88 18.67 -39.00
N ILE A 13 -31.27 17.63 -39.73
CA ILE A 13 -30.73 16.28 -39.56
C ILE A 13 -29.21 16.28 -39.86
N LEU A 14 -28.77 16.94 -40.93
CA LEU A 14 -27.35 17.08 -41.28
C LEU A 14 -26.54 17.86 -40.23
N ALA A 15 -27.14 18.86 -39.59
CA ALA A 15 -26.51 19.58 -38.48
C ALA A 15 -26.40 18.73 -37.19
N LEU A 16 -27.29 17.76 -37.01
CA LEU A 16 -27.24 16.77 -35.91
C LEU A 16 -26.32 15.58 -36.21
N LEU A 17 -25.87 15.45 -37.46
CA LEU A 17 -24.92 14.43 -37.95
C LEU A 17 -23.44 14.86 -37.83
N SER A 18 -23.12 16.00 -37.22
CA SER A 18 -21.74 16.36 -36.87
C SER A 18 -21.23 15.50 -35.70
N GLY A 19 -21.08 14.20 -35.96
CA GLY A 19 -20.57 13.22 -35.01
C GLY A 19 -19.06 13.29 -34.87
N CYS A 20 -18.61 13.31 -33.61
CA CYS A 20 -17.25 13.00 -33.13
C CYS A 20 -16.10 13.95 -33.53
N TRP A 21 -16.22 15.24 -33.17
CA TRP A 21 -15.14 16.25 -33.26
C TRP A 21 -13.88 15.92 -32.43
N SER A 22 -13.95 15.02 -31.44
CA SER A 22 -12.86 14.82 -30.45
C SER A 22 -12.48 13.34 -30.26
N GLN A 23 -12.19 12.62 -31.34
CA GLN A 23 -11.68 11.25 -31.23
C GLN A 23 -10.15 11.21 -31.24
N PHE A 24 -9.59 10.51 -30.26
CA PHE A 24 -8.23 9.99 -30.29
C PHE A 24 -8.37 8.48 -30.40
N GLU A 25 -7.85 7.91 -31.47
CA GLU A 25 -7.94 6.48 -31.73
C GLU A 25 -6.88 5.71 -30.94
N LEU A 26 -6.98 4.37 -30.92
CA LEU A 26 -5.99 3.52 -30.23
C LEU A 26 -4.53 3.81 -30.64
N PRO A 27 -4.20 4.08 -31.92
CA PRO A 27 -2.84 4.45 -32.32
C PRO A 27 -2.35 5.78 -31.75
N ASP A 28 -3.25 6.70 -31.39
CA ASP A 28 -2.90 8.01 -30.85
C ASP A 28 -2.67 7.98 -29.33
N ARG A 29 -2.89 6.81 -28.69
CA ARG A 29 -2.79 6.64 -27.25
C ARG A 29 -1.50 5.93 -26.84
N GLY A 30 -0.88 6.45 -25.78
CA GLY A 30 0.16 5.76 -25.02
C GLY A 30 -0.38 5.34 -23.66
N PHE A 31 -0.55 4.04 -23.44
CA PHE A 31 -1.10 3.51 -22.19
C PHE A 31 -0.07 3.61 -21.06
N VAL A 32 -0.35 4.44 -20.07
CA VAL A 32 0.53 4.62 -18.90
C VAL A 32 0.39 3.42 -17.97
N MET A 33 1.53 2.85 -17.59
CA MET A 33 1.64 1.70 -16.68
C MET A 33 2.16 2.09 -15.30
N GLY A 34 3.00 3.13 -15.22
CA GLY A 34 3.53 3.62 -13.95
C GLY A 34 3.97 5.08 -14.06
N VAL A 35 3.92 5.78 -12.93
CA VAL A 35 4.40 7.16 -12.80
C VAL A 35 5.37 7.22 -11.64
N ALA A 36 6.48 7.92 -11.84
CA ALA A 36 7.40 8.31 -10.79
C ALA A 36 7.45 9.84 -10.68
N LEU A 37 7.40 10.35 -9.46
CA LEU A 37 7.57 11.77 -9.15
C LEU A 37 8.79 11.95 -8.25
N ASP A 38 9.73 12.76 -8.70
CA ASP A 38 10.97 13.07 -8.00
C ASP A 38 11.19 14.57 -7.88
N GLU A 39 12.04 14.96 -6.94
CA GLU A 39 12.54 16.33 -6.88
C GLU A 39 13.44 16.58 -8.09
N GLY A 40 13.03 17.53 -8.91
CA GLY A 40 13.78 18.06 -10.04
C GLY A 40 14.65 19.25 -9.64
N LYS A 41 15.35 19.82 -10.63
CA LYS A 41 16.20 21.00 -10.40
C LYS A 41 15.35 22.25 -10.16
N ASN A 42 15.88 23.19 -9.37
CA ASN A 42 15.26 24.50 -9.12
C ASN A 42 13.84 24.43 -8.52
N GLY A 43 13.57 23.43 -7.68
CA GLY A 43 12.27 23.25 -7.03
C GLY A 43 11.15 22.75 -7.96
N LYS A 44 11.49 22.32 -9.19
CA LYS A 44 10.55 21.67 -10.10
C LYS A 44 10.32 20.21 -9.73
N ILE A 45 9.23 19.66 -10.24
CA ILE A 45 8.90 18.24 -10.18
C ILE A 45 9.44 17.57 -11.43
N GLU A 46 10.25 16.53 -11.27
CA GLU A 46 10.63 15.64 -12.37
C GLU A 46 9.65 14.46 -12.39
N MET A 47 8.93 14.27 -13.49
CA MET A 47 7.97 13.19 -13.65
C MET A 47 8.44 12.21 -14.72
N THR A 48 8.66 10.95 -14.34
CA THR A 48 8.91 9.84 -15.26
C THR A 48 7.62 9.04 -15.46
N THR A 49 7.13 9.00 -16.69
CA THR A 49 5.93 8.25 -17.10
C THR A 49 6.36 7.01 -17.88
N GLN A 50 6.06 5.83 -17.34
CA GLN A 50 6.26 4.55 -18.02
C GLN A 50 5.04 4.21 -18.87
N VAL A 51 5.22 4.20 -20.19
CA VAL A 51 4.21 3.86 -21.19
C VAL A 51 4.44 2.43 -21.68
N TYR A 52 3.37 1.67 -21.89
CA TYR A 52 3.45 0.35 -22.50
C TYR A 52 3.83 0.47 -23.98
N ARG A 53 4.92 -0.18 -24.35
CA ARG A 53 5.39 -0.35 -25.74
C ARG A 53 5.16 -1.81 -26.14
N PRO A 54 4.14 -2.11 -26.97
CA PRO A 54 3.89 -3.45 -27.46
C PRO A 54 5.15 -4.02 -28.13
N GLN A 55 5.53 -5.23 -27.75
CA GLN A 55 6.58 -5.96 -28.46
C GLN A 55 5.95 -6.94 -29.44
N PRO A 56 6.55 -7.14 -30.62
CA PRO A 56 6.14 -8.23 -31.49
C PRO A 56 6.24 -9.55 -30.72
N ALA A 57 5.16 -10.32 -30.69
CA ALA A 57 5.22 -11.72 -30.28
C ALA A 57 6.27 -12.39 -31.18
N HIS A 58 7.27 -13.05 -30.58
CA HIS A 58 8.37 -13.65 -31.32
C HIS A 58 7.82 -14.62 -32.38
N GLY A 59 7.92 -14.19 -33.64
CA GLY A 59 7.47 -14.92 -34.82
C GLY A 59 8.32 -14.51 -36.01
N GLY A 60 9.63 -14.75 -35.91
CA GLY A 60 10.59 -14.51 -36.99
C GLY A 60 12.03 -14.52 -36.48
N HIS A 61 12.79 -15.54 -36.87
CA HIS A 61 14.25 -15.53 -36.80
C HIS A 61 14.82 -14.44 -37.71
N ASP A 62 16.01 -13.94 -37.35
CA ASP A 62 16.88 -13.07 -38.14
C ASP A 62 16.64 -11.55 -38.10
N LEU A 63 16.58 -10.98 -36.90
CA LEU A 63 17.03 -9.59 -36.67
C LEU A 63 18.04 -9.55 -35.52
N PRO A 64 19.12 -8.75 -35.61
CA PRO A 64 20.08 -8.61 -34.52
C PRO A 64 19.34 -8.08 -33.29
N SER A 65 19.43 -8.80 -32.19
CA SER A 65 18.85 -8.44 -30.89
C SER A 65 19.58 -7.25 -30.27
N SER A 66 19.38 -6.06 -30.83
CA SER A 66 19.72 -4.80 -30.19
C SER A 66 18.67 -4.47 -29.13
N GLY A 67 18.82 -5.10 -27.97
CA GLY A 67 18.17 -4.69 -26.72
C GLY A 67 17.22 -5.74 -26.14
N ASN A 68 17.57 -6.28 -24.97
CA ASN A 68 16.64 -6.86 -23.99
C ASN A 68 15.65 -5.77 -23.54
N GLY A 69 14.76 -5.33 -24.45
CA GLY A 69 13.83 -4.26 -24.17
C GLY A 69 12.74 -4.77 -23.24
N THR A 70 12.44 -4.04 -22.18
CA THR A 70 11.15 -4.21 -21.50
C THR A 70 10.02 -3.77 -22.42
N ALA A 71 8.79 -4.17 -22.11
CA ALA A 71 7.61 -3.55 -22.72
C ALA A 71 7.32 -2.15 -22.14
N GLY A 72 8.22 -1.56 -21.36
CA GLY A 72 8.10 -0.22 -20.79
C GLY A 72 8.98 0.79 -21.52
N LEU A 73 8.40 1.90 -21.96
CA LEU A 73 9.11 3.08 -22.44
C LEU A 73 8.92 4.20 -21.43
N ASN A 74 10.01 4.75 -20.90
CA ASN A 74 9.96 5.84 -19.93
C ASN A 74 10.15 7.19 -20.62
N ILE A 75 9.23 8.12 -20.37
CA ILE A 75 9.28 9.51 -20.82
C ILE A 75 9.43 10.39 -19.59
N THR A 76 10.39 11.31 -19.59
CA THR A 76 10.62 12.23 -18.46
C THR A 76 10.28 13.66 -18.85
N THR A 77 9.58 14.36 -17.96
CA THR A 77 9.17 15.78 -18.08
C THR A 77 9.54 16.50 -16.78
N THR A 78 9.73 17.82 -16.81
CA THR A 78 10.21 18.57 -15.63
C THR A 78 9.62 19.96 -15.55
N ASP A 79 8.65 20.14 -14.65
CA ASP A 79 7.81 21.33 -14.60
C ASP A 79 7.46 21.74 -13.17
N THR A 80 6.82 22.90 -13.04
CA THR A 80 6.44 23.46 -11.74
C THR A 80 5.27 22.69 -11.13
N THR A 81 4.38 22.16 -11.99
CA THR A 81 3.20 21.40 -11.55
C THR A 81 3.12 20.06 -12.27
N VAL A 82 2.48 19.08 -11.64
CA VAL A 82 2.21 17.76 -12.26
C VAL A 82 1.40 17.93 -13.55
N MET A 83 0.45 18.88 -13.59
CA MET A 83 -0.39 19.11 -14.77
C MET A 83 0.42 19.63 -15.98
N GLU A 84 1.38 20.52 -15.77
CA GLU A 84 2.31 20.97 -16.83
C GLU A 84 3.17 19.81 -17.32
N ALA A 85 3.77 19.04 -16.40
CA ALA A 85 4.57 17.87 -16.74
C ALA A 85 3.76 16.86 -17.58
N VAL A 86 2.49 16.64 -17.24
CA VAL A 86 1.55 15.81 -18.01
C VAL A 86 1.30 16.36 -19.41
N ARG A 87 1.21 17.69 -19.57
CA ARG A 87 0.97 18.34 -20.86
C ARG A 87 2.15 18.27 -21.81
N ASP A 88 3.36 18.10 -21.28
CA ASP A 88 4.59 18.00 -22.08
C ASP A 88 4.90 16.56 -22.54
N ILE A 89 4.27 15.53 -21.96
CA ILE A 89 4.46 14.13 -22.38
C ILE A 89 4.30 13.94 -23.90
N PRO A 90 3.25 14.47 -24.57
CA PRO A 90 3.05 14.25 -26.00
C PRO A 90 4.15 14.83 -26.89
N ILE A 91 4.90 15.85 -26.42
CA ILE A 91 6.04 16.44 -27.15
C ILE A 91 7.12 15.38 -27.38
N HIS A 92 7.31 14.49 -26.42
CA HIS A 92 8.31 13.42 -26.47
C HIS A 92 7.74 12.09 -26.96
N LEU A 93 6.51 11.77 -26.56
CA LEU A 93 5.89 10.47 -26.84
C LEU A 93 5.30 10.38 -28.25
N GLY A 94 4.93 11.53 -28.86
CA GLY A 94 4.18 11.58 -30.11
C GLY A 94 2.76 11.00 -30.01
N ARG A 95 2.26 10.76 -28.79
CA ARG A 95 0.94 10.21 -28.49
C ARG A 95 0.35 10.90 -27.27
N LYS A 96 -0.97 10.89 -27.16
CA LYS A 96 -1.66 11.32 -25.94
C LYS A 96 -1.51 10.24 -24.86
N ALA A 97 -0.96 10.61 -23.72
CA ALA A 97 -0.92 9.75 -22.54
C ALA A 97 -2.34 9.35 -22.13
N GLN A 98 -2.53 8.07 -21.80
CA GLN A 98 -3.81 7.47 -21.42
C GLN A 98 -3.66 6.82 -20.04
N TRP A 99 -4.32 7.40 -19.03
CA TRP A 99 -4.08 7.10 -17.61
C TRP A 99 -4.92 5.94 -17.05
N SER A 100 -5.90 5.47 -17.81
CA SER A 100 -6.88 4.44 -17.38
C SER A 100 -6.28 3.10 -16.94
N HIS A 101 -5.03 2.79 -17.31
CA HIS A 101 -4.35 1.52 -17.02
C HIS A 101 -3.18 1.64 -16.03
N MET A 102 -3.00 2.83 -15.45
CA MET A 102 -1.93 3.09 -14.51
C MET A 102 -1.98 2.11 -13.34
N ARG A 103 -0.86 1.45 -13.05
CA ARG A 103 -0.74 0.44 -12.00
C ARG A 103 -0.19 1.02 -10.71
N VAL A 104 0.79 1.90 -10.82
CA VAL A 104 1.49 2.50 -9.68
C VAL A 104 1.77 3.99 -9.89
N ILE A 105 1.70 4.73 -8.79
CA ILE A 105 2.34 6.04 -8.63
C ILE A 105 3.41 5.85 -7.54
N VAL A 106 4.65 6.19 -7.86
CA VAL A 106 5.80 6.06 -6.98
C VAL A 106 6.37 7.46 -6.74
N ILE A 107 6.62 7.83 -5.50
CA ILE A 107 7.10 9.17 -5.16
C ILE A 107 8.43 9.05 -4.43
N GLY A 108 9.44 9.77 -4.88
CA GLY A 108 10.76 9.79 -4.28
C GLY A 108 10.70 10.30 -2.84
N GLU A 109 11.44 9.67 -1.94
CA GLU A 109 11.44 10.00 -0.50
C GLU A 109 11.75 11.49 -0.26
N GLN A 110 12.69 12.05 -1.02
CA GLN A 110 13.10 13.45 -0.89
C GLN A 110 11.95 14.41 -1.22
N LEU A 111 11.24 14.17 -2.32
CA LEU A 111 10.08 14.97 -2.73
C LEU A 111 8.93 14.85 -1.71
N ALA A 112 8.67 13.64 -1.21
CA ALA A 112 7.64 13.39 -0.21
C ALA A 112 7.91 14.10 1.13
N ARG A 113 9.17 14.43 1.44
CA ARG A 113 9.56 15.21 2.63
C ARG A 113 9.39 16.71 2.42
N SER A 114 9.65 17.20 1.20
CA SER A 114 9.65 18.64 0.90
C SER A 114 8.26 19.17 0.56
N VAL A 115 7.47 18.43 -0.22
CA VAL A 115 6.18 18.87 -0.78
C VAL A 115 5.01 18.13 -0.10
N ASN A 116 3.87 18.81 0.03
CA ASN A 116 2.65 18.18 0.53
C ASN A 116 2.12 17.17 -0.50
N MET A 117 1.83 15.95 -0.06
CA MET A 117 1.30 14.87 -0.91
C MET A 117 -0.02 15.26 -1.61
N GLY A 118 -0.83 16.12 -1.00
CA GLY A 118 -2.04 16.67 -1.61
C GLY A 118 -1.75 17.43 -2.90
N GLU A 119 -0.71 18.24 -2.93
CA GLU A 119 -0.32 18.99 -4.13
C GLU A 119 0.15 18.07 -5.25
N LEU A 120 0.88 17.01 -4.91
CA LEU A 120 1.40 16.03 -5.88
C LEU A 120 0.30 15.12 -6.44
N LEU A 121 -0.70 14.79 -5.63
CA LEU A 121 -1.71 13.79 -5.96
C LEU A 121 -3.04 14.38 -6.44
N ASP A 122 -3.25 15.70 -6.32
CA ASP A 122 -4.51 16.37 -6.69
C ASP A 122 -4.91 16.08 -8.15
N PHE A 123 -3.96 16.15 -9.09
CA PHE A 123 -4.19 15.83 -10.49
C PHE A 123 -4.75 14.40 -10.67
N PHE A 124 -4.10 13.40 -10.06
CA PHE A 124 -4.50 12.00 -10.22
C PHE A 124 -5.83 11.66 -9.55
N TYR A 125 -6.25 12.45 -8.55
CA TYR A 125 -7.52 12.25 -7.88
C TYR A 125 -8.68 12.95 -8.60
N ARG A 126 -8.44 14.13 -9.19
CA ARG A 126 -9.48 14.95 -9.82
C ARG A 126 -9.72 14.65 -11.29
N ASP A 127 -8.69 14.20 -12.01
CA ASP A 127 -8.85 13.85 -13.41
C ASP A 127 -9.74 12.60 -13.55
N HIS A 128 -10.49 12.54 -14.65
CA HIS A 128 -11.44 11.47 -14.92
C HIS A 128 -10.81 10.20 -15.51
N GLU A 129 -9.58 10.28 -16.05
CA GLU A 129 -8.89 9.13 -16.64
C GLU A 129 -8.19 8.22 -15.60
N PRO A 130 -7.43 8.73 -14.60
CA PRO A 130 -6.78 7.90 -13.58
C PRO A 130 -7.79 7.16 -12.70
N ARG A 131 -7.50 5.90 -12.38
CA ARG A 131 -8.30 5.15 -11.40
C ARG A 131 -7.79 5.41 -9.99
N VAL A 132 -8.69 5.75 -9.07
CA VAL A 132 -8.36 5.90 -7.64
C VAL A 132 -7.89 4.58 -6.97
N THR A 133 -8.06 3.43 -7.64
CA THR A 133 -7.51 2.14 -7.20
C THR A 133 -6.04 1.95 -7.56
N VAL A 134 -5.40 2.92 -8.24
CA VAL A 134 -3.97 2.88 -8.52
C VAL A 134 -3.17 2.73 -7.22
N SER A 135 -2.14 1.90 -7.25
CA SER A 135 -1.27 1.68 -6.11
C SER A 135 -0.38 2.90 -5.86
N LEU A 136 -0.19 3.26 -4.60
CA LEU A 136 0.67 4.38 -4.20
C LEU A 136 1.86 3.87 -3.38
N MET A 137 3.06 4.34 -3.68
CA MET A 137 4.29 3.94 -2.98
C MET A 137 5.26 5.11 -2.80
N ILE A 138 6.08 5.04 -1.76
CA ILE A 138 7.22 5.93 -1.53
C ILE A 138 8.51 5.15 -1.79
N ALA A 139 9.36 5.69 -2.66
CA ALA A 139 10.65 5.10 -3.02
C ALA A 139 11.77 5.61 -2.12
N LYS A 140 12.61 4.69 -1.63
CA LYS A 140 13.92 5.05 -1.11
C LYS A 140 14.81 5.54 -2.25
N GLY A 141 15.14 6.84 -2.24
CA GLY A 141 15.89 7.47 -3.33
C GLY A 141 14.97 7.97 -4.44
N ARG A 142 15.45 7.94 -5.69
CA ARG A 142 14.71 8.44 -6.85
C ARG A 142 13.72 7.40 -7.37
N ALA A 143 12.46 7.76 -7.51
CA ALA A 143 11.41 6.88 -8.02
C ALA A 143 11.58 6.57 -9.52
N GLY A 144 12.08 7.51 -10.32
CA GLY A 144 12.31 7.32 -11.76
C GLY A 144 13.33 6.23 -12.07
N GLU A 145 14.36 6.09 -11.23
CA GLU A 145 15.35 5.01 -11.33
C GLU A 145 14.71 3.63 -11.19
N MET A 146 13.64 3.52 -10.39
CA MET A 146 12.93 2.26 -10.22
C MET A 146 12.18 1.84 -11.47
N LEU A 147 11.59 2.80 -12.19
CA LEU A 147 10.89 2.51 -13.44
C LEU A 147 11.85 2.19 -14.59
N ASN A 148 13.12 2.60 -14.51
CA ASN A 148 14.15 2.32 -15.53
C ASN A 148 14.70 0.88 -15.47
N LYS A 149 14.39 0.12 -14.42
CA LYS A 149 14.89 -1.25 -14.28
C LYS A 149 14.09 -2.26 -15.10
N GLN A 150 14.62 -3.47 -15.17
CA GLN A 150 13.98 -4.61 -15.80
C GLN A 150 13.03 -5.30 -14.79
N PRO A 151 11.78 -5.59 -15.15
CA PRO A 151 10.89 -6.38 -14.32
C PRO A 151 11.37 -7.84 -14.24
N ILE A 152 11.04 -8.53 -13.16
CA ILE A 152 11.48 -9.90 -12.89
C ILE A 152 10.58 -10.90 -13.61
N ILE A 153 9.26 -10.72 -13.46
CA ILE A 153 8.23 -11.63 -14.00
C ILE A 153 7.27 -10.86 -14.93
N GLU A 154 6.93 -9.62 -14.55
CA GLU A 154 5.93 -8.83 -15.27
C GLU A 154 6.48 -8.19 -16.55
N GLN A 155 5.62 -7.62 -17.39
CA GLN A 155 6.02 -6.97 -18.65
C GLN A 155 6.59 -5.56 -18.45
N THR A 156 6.19 -4.88 -17.37
CA THR A 156 6.61 -3.52 -17.03
C THR A 156 6.94 -3.41 -15.54
N MET A 157 7.81 -2.45 -15.18
CA MET A 157 8.11 -2.17 -13.78
C MET A 157 6.89 -1.72 -13.00
N GLY A 158 5.97 -0.96 -13.62
CA GLY A 158 4.72 -0.57 -12.99
C GLY A 158 3.87 -1.77 -12.55
N GLN A 159 3.82 -2.84 -13.35
CA GLN A 159 3.18 -4.10 -12.97
C GLN A 159 3.99 -4.84 -11.89
N GLN A 160 5.31 -4.94 -12.04
CA GLN A 160 6.17 -5.64 -11.08
C GLN A 160 6.06 -5.05 -9.67
N LEU A 161 6.04 -3.72 -9.57
CA LEU A 161 5.87 -3.02 -8.29
C LEU A 161 4.48 -3.31 -7.71
N LEU A 162 3.41 -3.18 -8.50
CA LEU A 162 2.06 -3.51 -8.05
C LEU A 162 1.98 -4.92 -7.47
N SER A 163 2.47 -5.92 -8.21
CA SER A 163 2.49 -7.32 -7.78
C SER A 163 3.32 -7.49 -6.51
N ALA A 164 4.53 -6.92 -6.46
CA ALA A 164 5.41 -6.99 -5.28
C ALA A 164 4.74 -6.44 -4.02
N LYS A 165 4.12 -5.25 -4.09
CA LYS A 165 3.41 -4.67 -2.94
C LYS A 165 2.19 -5.50 -2.55
N LYS A 166 1.37 -5.93 -3.52
CA LYS A 166 0.16 -6.72 -3.25
C LYS A 166 0.49 -7.97 -2.44
N PHE A 167 1.48 -8.74 -2.89
CA PHE A 167 1.88 -9.97 -2.19
C PHE A 167 2.68 -9.70 -0.92
N ALA A 168 3.47 -8.62 -0.84
CA ALA A 168 4.10 -8.24 0.41
C ALA A 168 3.07 -7.88 1.49
N ALA A 169 1.94 -7.27 1.12
CA ALA A 169 0.84 -7.01 2.05
C ALA A 169 0.10 -8.30 2.43
N SER A 170 -0.36 -9.08 1.45
CA SER A 170 -1.27 -10.19 1.70
C SER A 170 -0.61 -11.48 2.19
N ALA A 171 0.67 -11.73 1.87
CA ALA A 171 1.35 -13.00 2.18
C ALA A 171 2.48 -12.86 3.20
N SER A 172 2.89 -11.63 3.56
CA SER A 172 4.00 -11.43 4.50
C SER A 172 3.71 -10.41 5.60
N ALA A 173 2.61 -9.65 5.47
CA ALA A 173 2.24 -8.54 6.35
C ALA A 173 3.37 -7.52 6.61
N LYS A 174 4.31 -7.38 5.66
CA LYS A 174 5.46 -6.47 5.78
C LYS A 174 5.17 -5.07 5.25
N THR A 175 4.03 -4.86 4.62
CA THR A 175 3.52 -3.57 4.17
C THR A 175 1.99 -3.56 4.22
N ILE A 176 1.36 -2.43 3.94
CA ILE A 176 -0.08 -2.31 3.75
C ILE A 176 -0.36 -2.01 2.29
N ASP A 177 -1.35 -2.66 1.69
CA ASP A 177 -1.79 -2.39 0.33
C ASP A 177 -2.43 -0.99 0.24
N THR A 178 -1.62 0.03 -0.06
CA THR A 178 -2.08 1.43 -0.14
C THR A 178 -2.41 1.82 -1.58
N THR A 179 -3.59 2.40 -1.78
CA THR A 179 -4.06 2.96 -3.06
C THR A 179 -4.27 4.46 -2.94
N LEU A 180 -4.39 5.16 -4.06
CA LEU A 180 -4.75 6.59 -4.07
C LEU A 180 -6.05 6.84 -3.28
N LEU A 181 -7.07 5.99 -3.47
CA LEU A 181 -8.33 6.07 -2.71
C LEU A 181 -8.10 5.95 -1.20
N LYS A 182 -7.34 4.94 -0.75
CA LYS A 182 -7.06 4.75 0.67
C LYS A 182 -6.30 5.94 1.25
N TRP A 183 -5.36 6.53 0.49
CA TRP A 183 -4.65 7.72 0.92
C TRP A 183 -5.58 8.95 1.02
N VAL A 184 -6.43 9.19 0.01
CA VAL A 184 -7.41 10.29 0.04
C VAL A 184 -8.35 10.18 1.25
N LEU A 185 -8.86 8.97 1.54
CA LEU A 185 -9.71 8.73 2.71
C LEU A 185 -8.98 9.06 4.03
N GLN A 186 -7.70 8.71 4.15
CA GLN A 186 -6.88 9.09 5.30
C GLN A 186 -6.67 10.61 5.36
N SER A 187 -6.35 11.25 4.24
CA SER A 187 -6.05 12.69 4.19
C SER A 187 -7.27 13.58 4.48
N LEU A 188 -8.47 13.11 4.17
CA LEU A 188 -9.73 13.81 4.42
C LEU A 188 -10.37 13.46 5.78
N SER A 189 -9.74 12.58 6.56
CA SER A 189 -10.21 12.22 7.89
C SER A 189 -10.02 13.38 8.89
N ALA A 190 -10.79 13.37 9.98
CA ALA A 190 -10.74 14.42 11.00
C ALA A 190 -9.35 14.55 11.65
N HIS A 191 -8.66 13.43 11.82
CA HIS A 191 -7.22 13.35 12.03
C HIS A 191 -6.57 12.74 10.78
N ASN A 192 -5.58 13.41 10.20
CA ASN A 192 -5.08 13.12 8.85
C ASN A 192 -3.65 12.57 8.78
N ASP A 193 -3.10 12.10 9.90
CA ASP A 193 -1.91 11.26 9.87
C ASP A 193 -2.19 10.05 8.97
N SER A 194 -1.26 9.77 8.07
CA SER A 194 -1.47 8.77 7.01
C SER A 194 -0.22 7.94 6.78
N TYR A 195 -0.38 6.85 6.05
CA TYR A 195 0.71 5.97 5.67
C TYR A 195 0.61 5.58 4.20
N ILE A 196 1.78 5.31 3.61
CA ILE A 196 1.94 4.80 2.25
C ILE A 196 2.99 3.68 2.27
N SER A 197 2.83 2.66 1.43
CA SER A 197 3.82 1.59 1.27
C SER A 197 5.20 2.14 0.92
N TYR A 198 6.25 1.59 1.52
CA TYR A 198 7.63 1.96 1.21
C TYR A 198 8.28 0.90 0.32
N VAL A 199 9.10 1.34 -0.64
CA VAL A 199 9.81 0.45 -1.56
C VAL A 199 11.26 0.88 -1.68
N TYR A 200 12.17 -0.10 -1.70
CA TYR A 200 13.61 0.14 -1.75
C TYR A 200 14.34 -0.98 -2.50
N GLU A 201 15.52 -0.68 -3.05
CA GLU A 201 16.40 -1.69 -3.64
C GLU A 201 16.85 -2.71 -2.61
N ASN A 202 16.80 -4.00 -2.96
CA ASN A 202 17.37 -5.05 -2.16
C ASN A 202 18.89 -4.84 -2.04
N LYS A 203 19.43 -5.07 -0.84
CA LYS A 203 20.85 -4.84 -0.54
C LYS A 203 21.77 -5.81 -1.28
N ASP A 204 21.33 -7.05 -1.46
CA ASP A 204 22.12 -8.13 -2.04
C ASP A 204 22.00 -8.16 -3.56
N ASN A 205 20.86 -7.72 -4.09
CA ASN A 205 20.62 -7.56 -5.52
C ASN A 205 19.90 -6.24 -5.80
N LYS A 206 20.65 -5.24 -6.29
CA LYS A 206 20.11 -3.92 -6.58
C LYS A 206 19.05 -3.91 -7.68
N ASP A 207 18.99 -4.92 -8.53
CA ASP A 207 17.97 -5.00 -9.60
C ASP A 207 16.61 -5.48 -9.09
N VAL A 208 16.55 -5.96 -7.84
CA VAL A 208 15.32 -6.39 -7.18
C VAL A 208 14.86 -5.34 -6.19
N PHE A 209 13.58 -5.00 -6.23
CA PHE A 209 12.96 -4.11 -5.24
C PHE A 209 12.20 -4.88 -4.18
N SER A 210 12.26 -4.37 -2.95
CA SER A 210 11.51 -4.84 -1.80
C SER A 210 10.42 -3.84 -1.47
N ALA A 211 9.15 -4.22 -1.67
CA ALA A 211 7.99 -3.44 -1.23
C ALA A 211 7.67 -3.80 0.23
N ALA A 212 8.42 -3.22 1.16
CA ALA A 212 8.32 -3.56 2.57
C ALA A 212 8.52 -2.31 3.44
N GLY A 213 7.81 -2.25 4.57
CA GLY A 213 7.76 -1.08 5.42
C GLY A 213 6.68 -0.09 5.00
N LEU A 214 6.62 1.02 5.74
CA LEU A 214 5.67 2.11 5.51
C LEU A 214 6.37 3.47 5.66
N ALA A 215 5.99 4.40 4.82
CA ALA A 215 6.25 5.82 4.98
C ALA A 215 5.07 6.45 5.71
N LEU A 216 5.32 7.10 6.85
CA LEU A 216 4.31 7.72 7.69
C LEU A 216 4.33 9.24 7.52
N PHE A 217 3.16 9.81 7.35
CA PHE A 217 2.94 11.19 6.98
C PHE A 217 2.24 11.96 8.08
N LYS A 218 2.67 13.20 8.27
CA LYS A 218 2.08 14.15 9.21
C LYS A 218 1.91 15.50 8.51
N GLY A 219 0.70 16.08 8.60
CA GLY A 219 0.38 17.31 7.86
C GLY A 219 0.60 17.21 6.35
N GLY A 220 0.42 16.01 5.78
CA GLY A 220 0.61 15.74 4.36
C GLY A 220 2.06 15.61 3.89
N LYS A 221 3.07 15.66 4.78
CA LYS A 221 4.49 15.45 4.44
C LYS A 221 5.06 14.21 5.11
N LEU A 222 6.05 13.60 4.48
CA LEU A 222 6.72 12.42 5.01
C LEU A 222 7.51 12.77 6.27
N ALA A 223 7.11 12.17 7.40
CA ALA A 223 7.80 12.33 8.67
C ALA A 223 8.80 11.20 8.88
N ILE A 224 8.34 9.94 8.82
CA ILE A 224 9.09 8.79 9.35
C ILE A 224 8.97 7.58 8.41
N ILE A 225 10.05 6.82 8.29
CA ILE A 225 10.03 5.49 7.66
C ILE A 225 9.96 4.42 8.75
N MET A 226 8.90 3.61 8.71
CA MET A 226 8.68 2.46 9.56
C MET A 226 9.23 1.20 8.91
N SER A 227 10.09 0.48 9.62
CA SER A 227 10.69 -0.76 9.13
C SER A 227 9.69 -1.91 9.05
N PRO A 228 9.90 -2.92 8.17
CA PRO A 228 8.98 -4.03 7.99
C PRO A 228 8.59 -4.77 9.28
N LYS A 229 9.56 -4.95 10.20
CA LYS A 229 9.34 -5.61 11.49
C LYS A 229 8.35 -4.85 12.40
N LYS A 230 8.33 -3.51 12.33
CA LYS A 230 7.39 -2.68 13.09
C LYS A 230 6.03 -2.59 12.38
N THR A 231 6.05 -2.63 11.05
CA THR A 231 4.84 -2.61 10.21
C THR A 231 3.88 -3.74 10.54
N GLU A 232 4.36 -4.96 10.79
CA GLU A 232 3.50 -6.09 11.16
C GLU A 232 2.57 -5.76 12.35
N GLY A 233 3.09 -5.13 13.41
CA GLY A 233 2.27 -4.75 14.56
C GLY A 233 1.22 -3.68 14.21
N LEU A 234 1.50 -2.80 13.25
CA LEU A 234 0.54 -1.81 12.76
C LEU A 234 -0.53 -2.47 11.89
N VAL A 235 -0.13 -3.39 11.02
CA VAL A 235 -1.03 -4.20 10.19
C VAL A 235 -2.02 -4.98 11.09
N MET A 236 -1.54 -5.58 12.18
CA MET A 236 -2.38 -6.22 13.20
C MET A 236 -3.33 -5.23 13.87
N LEU A 237 -2.84 -4.06 14.32
CA LEU A 237 -3.66 -3.03 14.98
C LEU A 237 -4.79 -2.51 14.07
N ARG A 238 -4.51 -2.42 12.76
CA ARG A 238 -5.46 -1.94 11.76
C ARG A 238 -6.44 -2.98 11.26
N ASN A 239 -6.37 -4.22 11.75
CA ASN A 239 -7.16 -5.34 11.27
C ASN A 239 -6.95 -5.61 9.77
N GLU A 240 -5.69 -5.52 9.32
CA GLU A 240 -5.25 -5.76 7.94
C GLU A 240 -4.25 -6.94 7.88
N TYR A 241 -4.17 -7.76 8.95
CA TYR A 241 -3.25 -8.90 9.05
C TYR A 241 -3.93 -10.17 8.57
N ASP A 242 -3.84 -10.43 7.27
CA ASP A 242 -4.47 -11.57 6.63
C ASP A 242 -3.66 -12.86 6.80
N ASP A 243 -2.34 -12.78 6.62
CA ASP A 243 -1.42 -13.91 6.63
C ASP A 243 -0.03 -13.46 7.13
N GLY A 244 0.70 -14.37 7.77
CA GLY A 244 2.09 -14.18 8.14
C GLY A 244 2.57 -15.12 9.24
N VAL A 245 3.87 -15.02 9.54
CA VAL A 245 4.54 -15.92 10.48
C VAL A 245 4.97 -15.17 11.74
N ILE A 246 4.67 -15.75 12.89
CA ILE A 246 5.21 -15.35 14.19
C ILE A 246 6.39 -16.24 14.52
N GLN A 247 7.55 -15.61 14.73
CA GLN A 247 8.78 -16.29 15.12
C GLN A 247 8.98 -16.21 16.63
N LEU A 248 9.30 -17.34 17.24
CA LEU A 248 9.59 -17.48 18.66
C LEU A 248 11.03 -17.97 18.85
N PRO A 249 11.87 -17.27 19.62
CA PRO A 249 13.21 -17.77 19.92
C PRO A 249 13.16 -18.97 20.86
N CYS A 250 14.01 -19.96 20.60
CA CYS A 250 14.28 -21.05 21.53
C CYS A 250 15.13 -20.56 22.71
N ASP A 251 14.94 -21.16 23.89
CA ASP A 251 15.71 -20.84 25.11
C ASP A 251 17.19 -21.30 25.04
N SER A 252 17.57 -22.01 23.97
CA SER A 252 18.91 -22.56 23.73
C SER A 252 19.90 -21.50 23.18
N PRO A 253 21.22 -21.62 23.46
CA PRO A 253 22.25 -20.76 22.85
C PRO A 253 22.32 -20.87 21.31
N SER A 254 21.63 -21.82 20.67
CA SER A 254 21.66 -22.11 19.24
C SER A 254 21.04 -21.03 18.32
N LYS A 255 20.44 -19.95 18.84
CA LYS A 255 19.69 -18.93 18.05
C LYS A 255 18.58 -19.54 17.16
N GLU A 256 18.14 -20.75 17.46
CA GLU A 256 17.06 -21.40 16.75
C GLU A 256 15.74 -20.69 17.01
N MET A 257 14.85 -20.73 16.02
CA MET A 257 13.54 -20.11 16.07
C MET A 257 12.49 -21.15 15.72
N GLU A 258 11.35 -21.07 16.39
CA GLU A 258 10.14 -21.79 16.02
C GLU A 258 9.18 -20.83 15.33
N THR A 259 8.27 -21.39 14.54
CA THR A 259 7.33 -20.59 13.73
C THR A 259 5.91 -21.07 13.90
N LEU A 260 5.02 -20.10 14.10
CA LEU A 260 3.58 -20.27 13.96
C LEU A 260 3.10 -19.44 12.77
N GLU A 261 2.41 -20.08 11.84
CA GLU A 261 1.69 -19.42 10.76
C GLU A 261 0.32 -18.97 11.26
N ILE A 262 -0.05 -17.73 10.98
CA ILE A 262 -1.34 -17.15 11.34
C ILE A 262 -2.27 -17.32 10.15
N ILE A 263 -3.32 -18.13 10.31
CA ILE A 263 -4.32 -18.38 9.26
C ILE A 263 -5.30 -17.21 9.16
N ASN A 264 -5.66 -16.64 10.31
CA ASN A 264 -6.45 -15.43 10.39
C ASN A 264 -6.19 -14.70 11.71
N LEU A 265 -6.25 -13.37 11.69
CA LEU A 265 -6.22 -12.57 12.90
C LEU A 265 -7.17 -11.38 12.76
N GLN A 266 -8.14 -11.30 13.67
CA GLN A 266 -9.10 -10.21 13.72
C GLN A 266 -8.86 -9.34 14.96
N THR A 267 -8.64 -8.05 14.74
CA THR A 267 -8.41 -7.05 15.78
C THR A 267 -9.58 -6.09 15.89
N LYS A 268 -10.07 -5.90 17.11
CA LYS A 268 -11.08 -4.89 17.46
C LYS A 268 -10.49 -3.88 18.43
N ILE A 269 -10.60 -2.60 18.10
CA ILE A 269 -10.18 -1.49 18.96
C ILE A 269 -11.42 -0.77 19.51
N LYS A 270 -11.45 -0.56 20.83
CA LYS A 270 -12.47 0.22 21.52
C LYS A 270 -11.83 1.31 22.37
N THR A 271 -12.28 2.54 22.17
CA THR A 271 -11.96 3.69 23.02
C THR A 271 -13.00 3.81 24.14
N HIS A 272 -12.56 4.10 25.35
CA HIS A 272 -13.42 4.52 26.46
C HIS A 272 -12.96 5.90 26.93
N ILE A 273 -13.92 6.78 27.17
CA ILE A 273 -13.67 8.15 27.60
C ILE A 273 -14.49 8.39 28.88
N LYS A 274 -13.81 8.75 29.97
CA LYS A 274 -14.44 9.12 31.24
C LYS A 274 -13.84 10.44 31.72
N GLY A 275 -14.58 11.54 31.54
CA GLY A 275 -14.02 12.88 31.70
C GLY A 275 -12.89 13.09 30.68
N ASP A 276 -11.71 13.44 31.17
CA ASP A 276 -10.51 13.65 30.34
C ASP A 276 -9.63 12.39 30.21
N GLN A 277 -9.98 11.30 30.89
CA GLN A 277 -9.22 10.04 30.79
C GLN A 277 -9.69 9.22 29.59
N ILE A 278 -8.77 8.97 28.67
CA ILE A 278 -8.98 8.12 27.49
C ILE A 278 -8.22 6.81 27.70
N THR A 279 -8.88 5.68 27.49
CA THR A 279 -8.23 4.37 27.46
C THR A 279 -8.57 3.65 26.16
N VAL A 280 -7.59 2.91 25.62
CA VAL A 280 -7.78 2.11 24.41
C VAL A 280 -7.65 0.63 24.75
N HIS A 281 -8.68 -0.14 24.39
CA HIS A 281 -8.67 -1.59 24.52
C HIS A 281 -8.53 -2.21 23.13
N VAL A 282 -7.46 -2.97 22.94
CA VAL A 282 -7.15 -3.72 21.73
C VAL A 282 -7.38 -5.19 22.03
N LYS A 283 -8.28 -5.82 21.27
CA LYS A 283 -8.53 -7.26 21.36
C LYS A 283 -8.24 -7.90 20.01
N ALA A 284 -7.20 -8.72 19.94
CA ALA A 284 -6.86 -9.52 18.77
C ALA A 284 -7.26 -10.98 19.02
N GLN A 285 -7.98 -11.59 18.08
CA GLN A 285 -8.42 -12.98 18.16
C GLN A 285 -8.18 -13.66 16.81
N GLY A 286 -7.62 -14.88 16.82
CA GLY A 286 -7.26 -15.55 15.57
C GLY A 286 -6.98 -17.03 15.71
N ASP A 287 -6.71 -17.63 14.55
CA ASP A 287 -6.36 -19.03 14.40
C ASP A 287 -4.94 -19.16 13.85
N GLY A 288 -4.19 -20.14 14.36
CA GLY A 288 -2.84 -20.43 13.92
C GLY A 288 -2.58 -21.89 13.60
N ALA A 289 -1.54 -22.13 12.82
CA ALA A 289 -0.99 -23.43 12.48
C ALA A 289 0.49 -23.48 12.84
N ILE A 290 0.96 -24.63 13.33
CA ILE A 290 2.39 -24.85 13.55
C ILE A 290 3.08 -24.93 12.19
N GLY A 291 4.04 -24.03 11.96
CA GLY A 291 4.91 -24.07 10.79
C GLY A 291 6.12 -24.96 11.05
N GLU A 292 6.90 -24.63 12.07
CA GLU A 292 8.12 -25.35 12.41
C GLU A 292 8.37 -25.33 13.92
N LEU A 293 8.62 -26.50 14.51
CA LEU A 293 9.09 -26.68 15.88
C LEU A 293 10.54 -27.16 15.87
N LYS A 294 11.35 -26.61 16.78
CA LYS A 294 12.77 -26.95 16.94
C LYS A 294 13.09 -27.36 18.37
N CYS A 295 12.50 -26.70 19.35
CA CYS A 295 12.81 -26.86 20.77
C CYS A 295 11.58 -27.19 21.64
N THR A 296 10.37 -26.89 21.16
CA THR A 296 9.11 -27.23 21.78
C THR A 296 8.62 -28.57 21.23
N SER A 297 8.17 -29.45 22.13
CA SER A 297 7.43 -30.66 21.78
C SER A 297 6.03 -30.52 22.37
N ILE A 298 5.00 -30.70 21.54
CA ILE A 298 3.59 -30.58 21.95
C ILE A 298 2.96 -31.97 21.85
N LYS A 299 2.72 -32.60 23.00
CA LYS A 299 2.23 -33.99 23.11
C LYS A 299 0.83 -34.08 23.73
N ASN A 300 0.43 -33.04 24.47
CA ASN A 300 -0.84 -32.97 25.19
C ASN A 300 -1.40 -31.54 25.16
N LYS A 301 -2.62 -31.37 25.69
CA LYS A 301 -3.34 -30.09 25.67
C LYS A 301 -2.69 -29.04 26.57
N GLU A 302 -2.05 -29.47 27.65
CA GLU A 302 -1.37 -28.58 28.59
C GLU A 302 -0.14 -27.94 27.93
N GLU A 303 0.67 -28.73 27.23
CA GLU A 303 1.83 -28.26 26.44
C GLU A 303 1.40 -27.36 25.29
N GLU A 304 0.29 -27.68 24.61
CA GLU A 304 -0.30 -26.84 23.56
C GLU A 304 -0.70 -25.48 24.12
N ALA A 305 -1.38 -25.44 25.27
CA ALA A 305 -1.79 -24.19 25.92
C ALA A 305 -0.58 -23.34 26.34
N VAL A 306 0.50 -23.95 26.82
CA VAL A 306 1.75 -23.24 27.14
C VAL A 306 2.37 -22.62 25.89
N PHE A 307 2.43 -23.36 24.79
CA PHE A 307 2.96 -22.86 23.52
C PHE A 307 2.10 -21.71 22.97
N ILE A 308 0.78 -21.87 22.93
CA ILE A 308 -0.15 -20.83 22.49
C ILE A 308 0.04 -19.56 23.33
N HIS A 309 0.16 -19.68 24.65
CA HIS A 309 0.38 -18.53 25.52
C HIS A 309 1.69 -17.79 25.21
N LYS A 310 2.77 -18.51 24.89
CA LYS A 310 4.03 -17.90 24.42
C LYS A 310 3.84 -17.12 23.12
N VAL A 311 3.08 -17.65 22.16
CA VAL A 311 2.76 -16.94 20.91
C VAL A 311 1.92 -15.69 21.20
N GLU A 312 0.88 -15.80 22.03
CA GLU A 312 0.00 -14.68 22.39
C GLU A 312 0.81 -13.52 23.00
N GLU A 313 1.73 -13.81 23.92
CA GLU A 313 2.60 -12.79 24.51
C GLU A 313 3.60 -12.21 23.50
N ALA A 314 4.08 -12.99 22.52
CA ALA A 314 4.93 -12.47 21.44
C ALA A 314 4.16 -11.49 20.54
N ILE A 315 2.92 -11.80 20.15
CA ILE A 315 2.05 -10.90 19.38
C ILE A 315 1.73 -9.65 20.20
N LYS A 316 1.35 -9.81 21.47
CA LYS A 316 1.04 -8.71 22.39
C LYS A 316 2.23 -7.76 22.54
N THR A 317 3.44 -8.32 22.68
CA THR A 317 4.69 -7.56 22.74
C THR A 317 4.94 -6.80 21.44
N LYS A 318 4.73 -7.43 20.28
CA LYS A 318 4.84 -6.78 18.97
C LYS A 318 3.87 -5.60 18.84
N ILE A 319 2.60 -5.79 19.19
CA ILE A 319 1.58 -4.73 19.18
C ILE A 319 1.99 -3.58 20.12
N ARG A 320 2.34 -3.89 21.37
CA ARG A 320 2.77 -2.89 22.37
C ARG A 320 3.99 -2.09 21.91
N ASN A 321 4.98 -2.75 21.33
CA ASN A 321 6.17 -2.09 20.80
C ASN A 321 5.84 -1.16 19.64
N THR A 322 4.90 -1.54 18.77
CA THR A 322 4.42 -0.66 17.69
C THR A 322 3.64 0.52 18.24
N VAL A 323 2.74 0.33 19.22
CA VAL A 323 2.03 1.42 19.90
C VAL A 323 3.03 2.39 20.52
N HIS A 324 3.98 1.90 21.31
CA HIS A 324 5.00 2.73 21.95
C HIS A 324 5.84 3.51 20.92
N TYR A 325 6.20 2.87 19.80
CA TYR A 325 6.90 3.54 18.71
C TYR A 325 6.07 4.69 18.11
N LEU A 326 4.77 4.49 17.89
CA LEU A 326 3.88 5.51 17.36
C LEU A 326 3.65 6.66 18.36
N GLN A 327 3.45 6.33 19.64
CA GLN A 327 3.30 7.32 20.71
C GLN A 327 4.56 8.16 20.90
N LYS A 328 5.74 7.55 20.92
CA LYS A 328 7.03 8.25 20.99
C LYS A 328 7.20 9.25 19.85
N ASN A 329 6.71 8.91 18.66
CA ASN A 329 6.76 9.75 17.48
C ASN A 329 5.54 10.67 17.31
N LYS A 330 4.59 10.61 18.25
CA LYS A 330 3.35 11.40 18.25
C LYS A 330 2.61 11.35 16.92
N ILE A 331 2.37 10.14 16.41
CA ILE A 331 1.75 9.92 15.11
C ILE A 331 0.66 8.84 15.19
N ASP A 332 -0.59 9.21 14.94
CA ASP A 332 -1.76 8.35 15.07
C ASP A 332 -2.21 7.80 13.70
N VAL A 333 -1.39 6.90 13.16
CA VAL A 333 -1.74 6.10 11.97
C VAL A 333 -2.54 4.84 12.31
N ILE A 334 -2.86 4.60 13.59
CA ILE A 334 -3.82 3.58 14.01
C ILE A 334 -5.25 4.08 13.73
N GLY A 335 -5.48 5.39 13.89
CA GLY A 335 -6.76 6.04 13.66
C GLY A 335 -7.60 6.18 14.93
N ILE A 336 -6.97 6.28 16.11
CA ILE A 336 -7.68 6.42 17.39
C ILE A 336 -8.49 7.72 17.43
N GLY A 337 -7.92 8.83 16.96
CA GLY A 337 -8.60 10.13 16.89
C GLY A 337 -9.85 10.06 16.04
N ASN A 338 -9.76 9.39 14.88
CA ASN A 338 -10.89 9.15 14.00
C ASN A 338 -11.95 8.23 14.62
N LEU A 339 -11.56 7.23 15.42
CA LEU A 339 -12.51 6.41 16.20
C LEU A 339 -13.27 7.24 17.23
N ILE A 340 -12.58 8.16 17.92
CA ILE A 340 -13.19 9.09 18.88
C ILE A 340 -14.09 10.07 18.16
N TYR A 341 -13.64 10.71 17.08
CA TYR A 341 -14.45 11.61 16.26
C TYR A 341 -15.77 10.97 15.83
N ARG A 342 -15.73 9.73 15.34
CA ARG A 342 -16.92 9.00 14.89
C ARG A 342 -17.92 8.70 16.01
N LYS A 343 -17.45 8.43 17.24
CA LYS A 343 -18.32 8.06 18.37
C LYS A 343 -18.72 9.24 19.27
N HIS A 344 -17.82 10.22 19.42
CA HIS A 344 -17.91 11.32 20.36
C HIS A 344 -17.43 12.65 19.73
N PRO A 345 -18.12 13.15 18.68
CA PRO A 345 -17.67 14.32 17.91
C PRO A 345 -17.55 15.60 18.75
N LYS A 346 -18.40 15.77 19.78
CA LYS A 346 -18.31 16.91 20.71
C LYS A 346 -17.02 16.90 21.53
N GLN A 347 -16.62 15.74 22.04
CA GLN A 347 -15.37 15.60 22.80
C GLN A 347 -14.16 15.76 21.88
N TRP A 348 -14.23 15.19 20.67
CA TRP A 348 -13.19 15.36 19.66
C TRP A 348 -12.88 16.84 19.39
N LYS A 349 -13.89 17.71 19.28
CA LYS A 349 -13.67 19.15 19.05
C LYS A 349 -12.76 19.81 20.11
N ASN A 350 -12.80 19.32 21.35
CA ASN A 350 -11.96 19.83 22.42
C ASN A 350 -10.57 19.17 22.41
N LEU A 351 -10.51 17.87 22.10
CA LEU A 351 -9.27 17.08 22.09
C LEU A 351 -8.41 17.27 20.83
N SER A 352 -9.01 17.72 19.72
CA SER A 352 -8.33 17.82 18.42
C SER A 352 -7.14 18.79 18.48
N ASN A 353 -7.25 19.83 19.32
CA ASN A 353 -6.15 20.74 19.60
C ASN A 353 -5.20 20.05 20.59
N GLY A 354 -3.98 19.71 20.15
CA GLY A 354 -3.03 18.95 20.98
C GLY A 354 -3.28 17.44 20.97
N TRP A 355 -3.99 16.92 19.97
CA TRP A 355 -4.25 15.48 19.83
C TRP A 355 -2.98 14.63 19.86
N ASP A 356 -1.89 15.12 19.26
CA ASP A 356 -0.61 14.43 19.20
C ASP A 356 -0.02 14.12 20.57
N ASP A 357 -0.10 15.08 21.50
CA ASP A 357 0.36 14.93 22.88
C ASP A 357 -0.59 14.01 23.65
N THR A 358 -1.89 14.20 23.46
CA THR A 358 -2.92 13.34 24.05
C THR A 358 -2.66 11.88 23.66
N PHE A 359 -2.52 11.59 22.36
CA PHE A 359 -2.26 10.25 21.82
C PHE A 359 -1.01 9.61 22.41
N ALA A 360 0.05 10.39 22.60
CA ALA A 360 1.32 9.92 23.15
C ALA A 360 1.20 9.36 24.57
N GLU A 361 0.20 9.79 25.33
CA GLU A 361 0.01 9.41 26.75
C GLU A 361 -1.13 8.40 26.97
N ILE A 362 -1.96 8.12 25.97
CA ILE A 362 -3.09 7.18 26.10
C ILE A 362 -2.59 5.79 26.54
N PRO A 363 -3.14 5.19 27.62
CA PRO A 363 -2.87 3.80 27.96
C PRO A 363 -3.57 2.82 27.00
N PHE A 364 -2.80 1.86 26.48
CA PHE A 364 -3.29 0.77 25.64
C PHE A 364 -3.30 -0.56 26.40
N ASN A 365 -4.49 -1.14 26.52
CA ASN A 365 -4.71 -2.47 27.08
C ASN A 365 -4.85 -3.48 25.94
N VAL A 366 -3.85 -4.36 25.78
CA VAL A 366 -3.80 -5.34 24.69
C VAL A 366 -4.12 -6.74 25.21
N GLU A 367 -5.15 -7.37 24.65
CA GLU A 367 -5.53 -8.76 24.84
C GLU A 367 -5.37 -9.50 23.51
N VAL A 368 -4.69 -10.64 23.53
CA VAL A 368 -4.53 -11.54 22.37
C VAL A 368 -5.08 -12.89 22.77
N LYS A 369 -5.89 -13.50 21.90
CA LYS A 369 -6.41 -14.86 22.05
C LYS A 369 -6.23 -15.64 20.78
N LEU A 370 -5.46 -16.71 20.84
CA LEU A 370 -5.25 -17.59 19.70
C LEU A 370 -5.84 -18.97 19.96
N ARG A 371 -6.22 -19.63 18.87
CA ARG A 371 -6.54 -21.05 18.87
C ARG A 371 -5.65 -21.74 17.84
N LEU A 372 -5.08 -22.86 18.22
CA LEU A 372 -4.34 -23.70 17.29
C LEU A 372 -5.34 -24.58 16.52
N VAL A 373 -5.26 -24.54 15.19
CA VAL A 373 -6.15 -25.32 14.30
C VAL A 373 -5.47 -26.59 13.80
N THR A 374 -4.14 -26.57 13.66
CA THR A 374 -3.36 -27.76 13.33
C THR A 374 -1.98 -27.71 13.99
N GLY A 375 -1.56 -28.84 14.56
CA GLY A 375 -0.24 -29.05 15.11
C GLY A 375 0.83 -29.40 14.07
N GLY A 376 0.50 -29.34 12.77
CA GLY A 376 1.38 -29.80 11.67
C GLY A 376 1.51 -31.33 11.59
N THR A 377 1.12 -32.04 12.64
CA THR A 377 0.81 -33.46 12.64
C THR A 377 -0.70 -33.63 12.61
N VAL A 378 -1.18 -34.45 11.68
CA VAL A 378 -2.50 -35.05 11.78
C VAL A 378 -2.53 -35.84 13.09
N ILE A 379 -3.02 -35.24 14.19
CA ILE A 379 -3.59 -36.02 15.28
C ILE A 379 -4.96 -36.46 14.77
N SER A 380 -4.98 -37.34 13.76
CA SER A 380 -6.18 -38.07 13.43
C SER A 380 -6.54 -38.85 14.67
N LYS A 381 -7.75 -38.61 15.20
CA LYS A 381 -8.37 -39.62 16.06
C LYS A 381 -8.35 -40.94 15.28
N PRO A 382 -7.90 -42.06 15.88
CA PRO A 382 -7.93 -43.34 15.20
C PRO A 382 -9.36 -43.63 14.74
N VAL A 383 -9.49 -44.13 13.51
CA VAL A 383 -10.77 -44.53 12.88
C VAL A 383 -11.42 -45.70 13.64
N THR A 384 -10.68 -46.34 14.55
CA THR A 384 -11.17 -47.36 15.46
C THR A 384 -11.23 -46.82 16.88
N SER A 385 -12.29 -46.07 17.20
CA SER A 385 -12.85 -46.10 18.54
C SER A 385 -14.19 -46.82 18.44
N GLU A 386 -14.14 -48.14 18.60
CA GLU A 386 -15.33 -48.97 18.84
C GLU A 386 -15.80 -48.79 20.31
N PRO A 387 -17.08 -49.11 20.61
CA PRO A 387 -17.97 -48.31 21.46
C PRO A 387 -17.67 -48.27 22.96
#